data_AF-M5EN81-F1
#
_entry.id   AF-M5EN81-F1
#
_cell.length_a   1.000
_cell.length_b   1.000
_cell.length_c   1.000
_cell.angle_alpha   90.00
_cell.angle_beta   90.00
_cell.angle_gamma   90.00
#
_symmetry.space_group_name_H-M   'P 1'
#
loop_
_entity.id
_entity.type
_entity.pdbx_description
1 polymer ?
#
loop_
_entity_poly.entity_id
_entity_poly.type
_entity_poly.pdbx_seq_one_letter_code
_entity_poly.pdbx_strand_id
1 'polypeptide(L)'
;MAEDFNLAGLVDNTVVPSNADSILAQWQGVHDVGISPTRTESVDGQTRQVWCDVDGHRLIEKYTIVGMGHGTPLKTSRDDGLGPAPYMLDVGVSSTRRIAEFWGITTGVQGARAANISADGTARSETMLPAARETSEKPLGRVLACHAPGSKACVAKVIEEALRAAGLMRK
;
A
#
# COMPACT_ATOMS: atom_id res chain seq x y z
N MET A 1 7.47 -0.37 -19.53
CA MET A 1 7.59 0.47 -18.32
C MET A 1 8.27 -0.40 -17.29
N ALA A 2 9.43 0.01 -16.83
CA ALA A 2 10.40 -0.85 -16.19
C ALA A 2 10.83 -0.19 -14.87
N GLU A 3 11.02 -1.01 -13.84
CA GLU A 3 10.75 -0.70 -12.44
C GLU A 3 12.01 -0.19 -11.72
N ASP A 4 12.08 1.12 -11.41
CA ASP A 4 13.30 1.74 -10.89
C ASP A 4 13.19 2.12 -9.39
N PHE A 5 13.68 1.25 -8.50
CA PHE A 5 14.12 1.57 -7.14
C PHE A 5 15.00 0.43 -6.56
N ASN A 6 16.30 0.67 -6.39
CA ASN A 6 17.23 -0.35 -5.89
C ASN A 6 17.57 -0.12 -4.41
N LEU A 7 17.29 -1.10 -3.55
CA LEU A 7 17.77 -1.10 -2.17
C LEU A 7 18.76 -2.23 -1.94
N ALA A 8 19.84 -1.92 -1.22
CA ALA A 8 20.77 -2.91 -0.70
C ALA A 8 20.93 -2.76 0.82
N GLY A 9 20.72 -3.87 1.53
CA GLY A 9 21.16 -4.01 2.91
C GLY A 9 22.61 -4.49 2.97
N LEU A 10 23.50 -3.77 3.67
CA LEU A 10 24.94 -4.11 3.70
C LEU A 10 25.27 -5.39 4.48
N VAL A 11 24.33 -5.96 5.22
CA VAL A 11 24.50 -7.23 5.97
C VAL A 11 23.46 -8.28 5.57
N ASP A 12 22.91 -8.16 4.35
CA ASP A 12 22.02 -9.15 3.77
C ASP A 12 22.79 -10.45 3.45
N ASN A 13 22.42 -11.54 4.13
CA ASN A 13 23.00 -12.87 3.93
C ASN A 13 22.13 -13.78 3.02
N THR A 14 20.98 -13.29 2.56
CA THR A 14 20.08 -14.00 1.64
C THR A 14 20.38 -13.61 0.20
N VAL A 15 20.54 -12.31 -0.05
CA VAL A 15 20.88 -11.77 -1.37
C VAL A 15 22.16 -10.97 -1.26
N VAL A 16 23.17 -11.35 -2.04
CA VAL A 16 24.47 -10.67 -2.02
C VAL A 16 24.31 -9.19 -2.42
N PRO A 17 24.90 -8.23 -1.67
CA PRO A 17 24.73 -6.81 -1.96
C PRO A 17 25.14 -6.38 -3.38
N SER A 18 26.06 -7.10 -4.02
CA SER A 18 26.50 -6.87 -5.40
C SER A 18 25.39 -7.06 -6.45
N ASN A 19 24.28 -7.72 -6.09
CA ASN A 19 23.13 -7.81 -6.99
C ASN A 19 22.53 -6.43 -7.26
N ALA A 20 22.51 -5.53 -6.28
CA ALA A 20 22.03 -4.16 -6.48
C ALA A 20 22.92 -3.38 -7.46
N ASP A 21 24.23 -3.63 -7.46
CA ASP A 21 25.17 -3.03 -8.43
C ASP A 21 24.95 -3.59 -9.83
N SER A 22 24.64 -4.88 -9.95
CA SER A 22 24.33 -5.51 -11.24
C SER A 22 23.02 -4.98 -11.84
N ILE A 23 21.99 -4.78 -11.01
CA ILE A 23 20.71 -4.20 -11.43
C ILE A 23 20.92 -2.73 -11.83
N LEU A 24 21.69 -1.97 -11.05
CA LEU A 24 22.06 -0.60 -11.41
C LEU A 24 22.73 -0.56 -12.79
N ALA A 25 23.72 -1.42 -13.05
CA ALA A 25 24.43 -1.47 -14.33
C ALA A 25 23.49 -1.78 -15.51
N GLN A 26 22.51 -2.68 -15.33
CA GLN A 26 21.50 -2.95 -16.35
C GLN A 26 20.68 -1.69 -16.67
N TRP A 27 20.17 -1.01 -15.65
CA TRP A 27 19.37 0.19 -15.85
C TRP A 27 20.17 1.36 -16.41
N GLN A 28 21.43 1.50 -16.03
CA GLN A 28 22.34 2.47 -16.63
C GLN A 28 22.46 2.25 -18.14
N GLY A 29 22.56 1.00 -18.57
CA GLY A 29 22.57 0.64 -20.00
C GLY A 29 21.24 0.90 -20.71
N VAL A 30 20.10 0.72 -20.03
CA VAL A 30 18.77 1.01 -20.60
C VAL A 30 18.55 2.51 -20.80
N HIS A 31 18.96 3.32 -19.83
CA HIS A 31 18.74 4.76 -19.80
C HIS A 31 19.87 5.58 -20.42
N ASP A 32 20.94 4.92 -20.87
CA ASP A 32 22.16 5.54 -21.41
C ASP A 32 22.75 6.62 -20.48
N VAL A 33 22.81 6.31 -19.18
CA VAL A 33 23.37 7.20 -18.16
C VAL A 33 24.76 6.74 -17.72
N GLY A 34 25.59 7.69 -17.28
CA GLY A 34 26.96 7.41 -16.84
C GLY A 34 27.05 6.51 -15.60
N ILE A 35 28.23 5.90 -15.42
CA ILE A 35 28.52 5.00 -14.28
C ILE A 35 28.40 5.75 -12.95
N SER A 36 28.93 6.97 -12.87
CA SER A 36 28.87 7.80 -11.67
C SER A 36 27.51 8.47 -11.52
N PRO A 37 26.96 8.56 -10.30
CA PRO A 37 25.70 9.25 -10.08
C PRO A 37 25.84 10.75 -10.35
N THR A 38 24.78 11.36 -10.87
CA THR A 38 24.65 12.82 -11.02
C THR A 38 24.74 13.52 -9.66
N ARG A 39 24.19 12.89 -8.61
CA ARG A 39 24.29 13.38 -7.23
C ARG A 39 24.21 12.25 -6.22
N THR A 40 24.86 12.47 -5.08
CA THR A 40 24.78 11.60 -3.90
C THR A 40 24.29 12.44 -2.73
N GLU A 41 23.32 11.93 -2.00
CA GLU A 41 22.61 12.63 -0.94
C GLU A 41 22.43 11.72 0.28
N SER A 42 22.10 12.32 1.42
CA SER A 42 21.63 11.60 2.60
C SER A 42 20.14 11.83 2.79
N VAL A 43 19.35 10.75 2.82
CA VAL A 43 17.90 10.79 2.99
C VAL A 43 17.53 9.84 4.11
N ASP A 44 16.89 10.36 5.16
CA ASP A 44 16.55 9.60 6.37
C ASP A 44 17.77 8.89 7.00
N GLY A 45 18.96 9.49 6.90
CA GLY A 45 20.21 8.92 7.39
C GLY A 45 20.83 7.83 6.50
N GLN A 46 20.21 7.53 5.35
CA GLN A 46 20.70 6.54 4.39
C GLN A 46 21.32 7.21 3.16
N THR A 47 22.31 6.57 2.53
CA THR A 47 22.92 7.09 1.30
C THR A 47 22.00 6.84 0.11
N ARG A 48 21.69 7.91 -0.63
CA ARG A 48 20.94 7.87 -1.89
C ARG A 48 21.83 8.37 -3.02
N GLN A 49 21.92 7.59 -4.08
CA GLN A 49 22.59 7.96 -5.33
C GLN A 49 21.53 8.10 -6.43
N VAL A 50 21.66 9.14 -7.24
CA VAL A 50 20.66 9.48 -8.27
C VAL A 50 21.35 9.73 -9.61
N TRP A 51 20.76 9.18 -10.67
CA TRP A 51 21.12 9.43 -12.07
C TRP A 51 19.99 10.17 -12.75
N CYS A 52 20.34 11.24 -13.47
CA CYS A 52 19.40 12.04 -14.22
C CYS A 52 19.72 12.03 -15.73
N ASP A 53 18.70 12.32 -16.54
CA ASP A 53 18.88 12.66 -17.96
C ASP A 53 19.46 14.08 -18.14
N VAL A 54 19.60 14.49 -19.40
CA VAL A 54 20.11 15.82 -19.79
C VAL A 54 19.19 16.97 -19.36
N ASP A 55 17.89 16.70 -19.19
CA ASP A 55 16.88 17.67 -18.76
C ASP A 55 16.77 17.73 -17.22
N GLY A 56 17.49 16.85 -16.51
CA GLY A 56 17.50 16.76 -15.05
C GLY A 56 16.43 15.84 -14.47
N HIS A 57 15.66 15.12 -15.29
CA HIS A 57 14.71 14.12 -14.78
C HIS A 57 15.45 12.94 -14.18
N ARG A 58 15.01 12.53 -12.99
CA ARG A 58 15.58 11.37 -12.30
C ARG A 58 15.15 10.10 -13.04
N LEU A 59 16.12 9.31 -13.48
CA LEU A 59 15.88 8.03 -14.15
C LEU A 59 16.16 6.84 -13.22
N ILE A 60 17.17 6.94 -12.36
CA ILE A 60 17.56 5.84 -11.47
C ILE A 60 17.83 6.37 -10.07
N GLU A 61 17.36 5.62 -9.06
CA GLU A 61 17.74 5.81 -7.66
C GLU A 61 18.26 4.52 -7.04
N LYS A 62 19.37 4.64 -6.31
CA LYS A 62 19.96 3.58 -5.49
C LYS A 62 20.06 4.03 -4.05
N TYR A 63 19.55 3.21 -3.14
CA TYR A 63 19.67 3.37 -1.70
C TYR A 63 20.59 2.30 -1.11
N THR A 64 21.57 2.76 -0.33
CA THR A 64 22.42 1.89 0.49
C THR A 64 22.03 2.07 1.94
N ILE A 65 21.59 0.98 2.58
CA ILE A 65 21.11 1.00 3.96
C ILE A 65 22.12 0.29 4.86
N VAL A 66 22.74 1.06 5.74
CA VAL A 66 23.80 0.58 6.63
C VAL A 66 23.20 -0.35 7.68
N GLY A 67 23.83 -1.52 7.88
CA GLY A 67 23.45 -2.46 8.94
C GLY A 67 22.13 -3.20 8.74
N MET A 68 21.47 -3.04 7.58
CA MET A 68 20.23 -3.76 7.28
C MET A 68 20.51 -5.14 6.69
N GLY A 69 19.85 -6.17 7.23
CA GLY A 69 19.80 -7.51 6.66
C GLY A 69 18.73 -7.65 5.56
N HIS A 70 18.34 -8.88 5.24
CA HIS A 70 17.30 -9.10 4.24
C HIS A 70 15.91 -8.65 4.74
N GLY A 71 15.26 -7.74 4.01
CA GLY A 71 13.90 -7.32 4.30
C GLY A 71 13.50 -5.97 3.71
N THR A 72 12.29 -5.57 4.03
CA THR A 72 11.66 -4.31 3.61
C THR A 72 11.96 -3.23 4.65
N PRO A 73 12.60 -2.12 4.27
CA PRO A 73 12.82 -0.99 5.16
C PRO A 73 11.53 -0.28 5.50
N LEU A 74 11.32 -0.07 6.80
CA LEU A 74 10.25 0.71 7.38
C LEU A 74 10.80 1.94 8.11
N LYS A 75 9.88 2.88 8.32
CA LYS A 75 10.02 4.01 9.23
C LYS A 75 8.73 4.09 10.04
N THR A 76 8.69 3.47 11.21
CA THR A 76 7.44 3.31 11.99
C THR A 76 7.22 4.40 13.02
N SER A 77 8.10 5.41 13.08
CA SER A 77 8.02 6.54 14.01
C SER A 77 6.84 7.51 13.79
N ARG A 78 5.86 7.17 12.93
CA ARG A 78 4.59 7.89 12.76
C ARG A 78 3.44 7.01 13.25
N ASP A 79 2.41 7.65 13.79
CA ASP A 79 1.27 6.99 14.48
C ASP A 79 0.46 6.00 13.62
N ASP A 80 0.76 5.87 12.32
CA ASP A 80 0.07 5.01 11.34
C ASP A 80 0.90 3.80 10.87
N GLY A 81 2.13 3.62 11.36
CA GLY A 81 2.99 2.50 10.98
C GLY A 81 2.61 1.20 11.67
N LEU A 82 2.26 0.16 10.91
CA LEU A 82 2.32 -1.21 11.42
C LEU A 82 3.81 -1.51 11.69
N GLY A 83 4.14 -1.79 12.96
CA GLY A 83 5.50 -1.97 13.45
C GLY A 83 6.31 -3.09 12.77
N PRO A 84 7.52 -3.40 13.27
CA PRO A 84 8.35 -4.46 12.71
C PRO A 84 7.64 -5.83 12.72
N ALA A 85 7.93 -6.61 11.68
CA ALA A 85 7.45 -7.98 11.49
C ALA A 85 8.56 -8.79 10.76
N PRO A 86 8.42 -10.11 10.57
CA PRO A 86 9.39 -10.87 9.78
C PRO A 86 9.61 -10.22 8.40
N TYR A 87 10.89 -9.94 8.07
CA TYR A 87 11.30 -9.24 6.85
C TYR A 87 10.76 -7.81 6.68
N MET A 88 10.28 -7.19 7.76
CA MET A 88 9.81 -5.80 7.80
C MET A 88 10.61 -5.08 8.88
N LEU A 89 11.67 -4.38 8.46
CA LEU A 89 12.73 -3.89 9.33
C LEU A 89 12.60 -2.38 9.51
N ASP A 90 12.36 -1.90 10.74
CA ASP A 90 12.45 -0.47 11.00
C ASP A 90 13.91 -0.02 11.04
N VAL A 91 14.32 0.66 9.98
CA VAL A 91 15.67 1.19 9.78
C VAL A 91 15.63 2.69 9.50
N GLY A 92 14.53 3.34 9.87
CA GLY A 92 14.37 4.79 9.78
C GLY A 92 14.04 5.33 8.39
N VAL A 93 13.91 4.48 7.36
CA VAL A 93 13.50 4.85 5.99
C VAL A 93 12.34 4.00 5.51
N SER A 94 11.29 4.63 4.96
CA SER A 94 10.16 3.92 4.36
C SER A 94 10.43 3.68 2.87
N SER A 95 10.74 2.44 2.51
CA SER A 95 10.95 2.03 1.11
C SER A 95 9.74 2.39 0.23
N THR A 96 8.54 1.99 0.64
CA THR A 96 7.29 2.26 -0.09
C THR A 96 7.08 3.75 -0.35
N ARG A 97 7.33 4.61 0.65
CA ARG A 97 7.18 6.05 0.48
C ARG A 97 8.20 6.61 -0.51
N ARG A 98 9.46 6.19 -0.42
CA ARG A 98 10.52 6.63 -1.33
C ARG A 98 10.24 6.20 -2.77
N ILE A 99 9.78 4.97 -2.97
CA ILE A 99 9.30 4.47 -4.26
C ILE A 99 8.15 5.36 -4.78
N ALA A 100 7.12 5.59 -3.97
CA ALA A 100 5.98 6.41 -4.39
C ALA A 100 6.38 7.86 -4.75
N GLU A 101 7.34 8.44 -4.04
CA GLU A 101 7.90 9.77 -4.35
C GLU A 101 8.76 9.75 -5.61
N PHE A 102 9.48 8.67 -5.88
CA PHE A 102 10.22 8.48 -7.13
C PHE A 102 9.28 8.52 -8.33
N TRP A 103 8.18 7.75 -8.26
CA TRP A 103 7.15 7.67 -9.30
C TRP A 103 6.19 8.87 -9.35
N GLY A 104 6.32 9.84 -8.44
CA GLY A 104 5.42 10.99 -8.37
C GLY A 104 4.00 10.69 -7.85
N ILE A 105 3.74 9.48 -7.34
CA ILE A 105 2.42 9.01 -6.87
C ILE A 105 1.96 9.78 -5.63
N THR A 106 2.88 10.28 -4.78
CA THR A 106 2.54 10.96 -3.53
C THR A 106 1.87 12.33 -3.70
N THR A 107 1.90 12.90 -4.91
CA THR A 107 1.34 14.25 -5.17
C THR A 107 -0.19 14.29 -5.18
N GLY A 108 -0.86 13.18 -5.47
CA GLY A 108 -2.34 13.08 -5.45
C GLY A 108 -2.96 13.03 -4.05
N VAL A 109 -2.18 12.68 -3.02
CA VAL A 109 -2.69 12.51 -1.63
C VAL A 109 -2.78 13.85 -0.89
N GLN A 110 -1.95 14.84 -1.25
CA GLN A 110 -2.00 16.17 -0.64
C GLN A 110 -3.23 16.96 -1.10
N GLY A 111 -3.68 16.79 -2.34
CA GLY A 111 -4.91 17.41 -2.85
C GLY A 111 -6.17 16.91 -2.14
N ALA A 112 -6.24 15.60 -1.85
CA ALA A 112 -7.38 15.00 -1.14
C ALA A 112 -7.42 15.38 0.35
N ARG A 113 -6.26 15.51 1.02
CA ARG A 113 -6.20 15.91 2.44
C ARG A 113 -6.49 17.40 2.63
N ALA A 114 -6.04 18.26 1.71
CA ALA A 114 -6.40 19.68 1.72
C ALA A 114 -7.90 19.90 1.45
N ALA A 115 -8.48 19.15 0.50
CA ALA A 115 -9.91 19.22 0.20
C ALA A 115 -10.81 18.76 1.37
N ASN A 116 -10.38 17.75 2.14
CA ASN A 116 -11.14 17.26 3.29
C ASN A 116 -11.06 18.16 4.54
N ILE A 117 -10.02 18.99 4.68
CA ILE A 117 -9.94 19.97 5.79
C ILE A 117 -10.82 21.20 5.49
N SER A 118 -11.04 21.52 4.21
CA SER A 118 -11.88 22.65 3.81
C SER A 118 -13.39 22.34 3.75
N ALA A 119 -13.80 21.06 3.82
CA ALA A 119 -15.20 20.66 3.67
C ALA A 119 -15.96 20.49 5.01
N ASP A 120 -15.28 20.44 6.16
CA ASP A 120 -15.93 20.15 7.46
C ASP A 120 -16.34 21.42 8.23
N GLY A 121 -17.01 22.33 7.51
CA GLY A 121 -17.30 23.67 8.01
C GLY A 121 -18.63 24.23 7.53
N THR A 122 -19.69 23.43 7.38
CA THR A 122 -21.07 24.00 7.36
C THR A 122 -22.09 22.97 7.81
N ALA A 123 -22.57 23.13 9.04
CA ALA A 123 -23.78 22.48 9.53
C ALA A 123 -25.00 22.87 8.67
N ARG A 124 -25.78 21.87 8.26
CA ARG A 124 -27.20 22.07 7.95
C ARG A 124 -28.03 20.96 8.60
N SER A 125 -28.73 21.36 9.66
CA SER A 125 -29.94 20.72 10.16
C SER A 125 -31.02 20.78 9.10
N GLU A 126 -31.66 19.65 8.79
CA GLU A 126 -33.03 19.65 8.26
C GLU A 126 -33.86 18.55 8.94
N THR A 127 -35.09 18.93 9.25
CA THR A 127 -36.07 18.37 10.17
C THR A 127 -36.90 17.23 9.54
N MET A 128 -37.34 16.26 10.34
CA MET A 128 -38.20 15.12 9.95
C MET A 128 -39.65 15.52 9.51
N LEU A 129 -40.11 14.93 8.37
CA LEU A 129 -41.37 14.18 8.05
C LEU A 129 -42.78 14.74 8.46
N PRO A 130 -43.93 14.39 7.79
CA PRO A 130 -44.31 13.01 7.39
C PRO A 130 -45.27 12.75 6.19
N ALA A 131 -45.53 11.44 5.97
CA ALA A 131 -46.79 10.74 5.59
C ALA A 131 -47.27 10.55 4.12
N ALA A 132 -47.11 9.29 3.67
CA ALA A 132 -48.09 8.34 3.12
C ALA A 132 -48.88 8.59 1.81
N ARG A 133 -48.73 7.65 0.86
CA ARG A 133 -49.86 6.84 0.33
C ARG A 133 -49.40 5.54 -0.35
N GLU A 134 -50.04 4.46 0.06
CA GLU A 134 -49.88 3.08 -0.40
C GLU A 134 -50.60 2.84 -1.75
N THR A 135 -50.10 1.89 -2.55
CA THR A 135 -50.98 1.02 -3.35
C THR A 135 -50.47 -0.42 -3.33
N SER A 136 -51.28 -1.25 -2.65
CA SER A 136 -51.65 -2.65 -2.92
C SER A 136 -50.58 -3.73 -3.10
N GLU A 137 -50.54 -4.60 -2.09
CA GLU A 137 -49.96 -5.96 -2.07
C GLU A 137 -50.71 -6.94 -3.01
N LYS A 138 -50.33 -8.21 -3.26
CA LYS A 138 -50.01 -9.33 -2.31
C LYS A 138 -49.63 -10.65 -3.08
N PRO A 139 -49.32 -11.81 -2.45
CA PRO A 139 -47.95 -12.29 -2.11
C PRO A 139 -47.67 -13.77 -2.50
N LEU A 140 -46.46 -14.30 -2.24
CA LEU A 140 -46.16 -15.41 -1.28
C LEU A 140 -44.77 -16.02 -1.56
N GLY A 141 -43.82 -15.83 -0.66
CA GLY A 141 -42.48 -16.44 -0.70
C GLY A 141 -41.59 -15.89 0.40
N ARG A 142 -41.90 -16.25 1.65
CA ARG A 142 -41.35 -15.70 2.89
C ARG A 142 -39.86 -15.98 3.04
N VAL A 143 -38.99 -15.07 2.58
CA VAL A 143 -37.60 -14.99 3.04
C VAL A 143 -37.60 -14.18 4.33
N LEU A 144 -37.53 -14.86 5.46
CA LEU A 144 -37.27 -14.25 6.76
C LEU A 144 -35.83 -13.69 6.74
N ALA A 145 -35.70 -12.42 6.39
CA ALA A 145 -34.54 -11.62 6.75
C ALA A 145 -34.56 -11.41 8.26
N CYS A 146 -33.56 -11.93 8.96
CA CYS A 146 -33.36 -11.65 10.37
C CYS A 146 -31.85 -11.78 10.74
N HIS A 147 -31.23 -10.62 10.96
CA HIS A 147 -30.21 -10.33 11.98
C HIS A 147 -28.72 -10.67 11.78
N ALA A 148 -27.95 -9.59 11.59
CA ALA A 148 -26.54 -9.31 11.95
C ALA A 148 -25.39 -10.18 11.36
N PRO A 149 -24.41 -9.58 10.65
CA PRO A 149 -23.20 -10.28 10.24
C PRO A 149 -22.23 -10.37 11.44
N GLY A 150 -21.75 -11.57 11.77
CA GLY A 150 -20.51 -11.69 12.55
C GLY A 150 -20.42 -12.76 13.64
N SER A 151 -21.44 -13.59 13.89
CA SER A 151 -21.24 -14.75 14.77
C SER A 151 -20.82 -15.98 13.95
N LYS A 152 -19.73 -16.65 14.36
CA LYS A 152 -19.26 -17.90 13.74
C LYS A 152 -20.37 -18.96 13.59
N ALA A 153 -21.35 -18.92 14.48
CA ALA A 153 -22.53 -19.78 14.47
C ALA A 153 -23.46 -19.53 13.27
N CYS A 154 -23.62 -18.28 12.84
CA CYS A 154 -24.46 -17.96 11.67
C CYS A 154 -23.81 -18.47 10.38
N VAL A 155 -22.51 -18.26 10.21
CA VAL A 155 -21.77 -18.73 9.03
C VAL A 155 -21.74 -20.26 8.96
N ALA A 156 -21.49 -20.94 10.08
CA ALA A 156 -21.51 -22.41 10.13
C ALA A 156 -22.87 -22.98 9.71
N LYS A 157 -23.97 -22.36 10.16
CA LYS A 157 -25.33 -22.80 9.82
C LYS A 157 -25.65 -22.65 8.33
N VAL A 158 -25.22 -21.54 7.71
CA VAL A 158 -25.38 -21.32 6.25
C VAL A 158 -24.57 -22.35 5.46
N ILE A 159 -23.35 -22.67 5.89
CA ILE A 159 -22.52 -23.69 5.24
C ILE A 159 -23.18 -25.08 5.34
N GLU A 160 -23.67 -25.46 6.52
CA GLU A 160 -24.35 -26.75 6.69
C GLU A 160 -25.64 -26.87 5.87
N GLU A 161 -26.43 -25.79 5.79
CA GLU A 161 -27.64 -25.77 4.96
C GLU A 161 -27.30 -25.90 3.48
N ALA A 162 -26.25 -25.21 3.01
CA ALA A 162 -25.78 -25.31 1.63
C ALA A 162 -25.25 -26.71 1.29
N LEU A 163 -24.47 -27.32 2.18
CA LEU A 163 -23.92 -28.67 1.97
C LEU A 163 -24.99 -29.76 2.00
N ARG A 164 -26.03 -29.59 2.83
CA ARG A 164 -27.19 -30.51 2.86
C ARG A 164 -28.06 -30.37 1.62
N ALA A 165 -28.29 -29.14 1.13
CA ALA A 165 -29.01 -28.91 -0.13
C ALA A 165 -28.26 -29.50 -1.34
N ALA A 166 -26.93 -29.47 -1.32
CA ALA A 166 -26.08 -30.05 -2.36
C ALA A 166 -25.91 -31.59 -2.26
N GLY A 167 -26.53 -32.25 -1.27
CA GLY A 167 -26.45 -33.70 -1.10
C GLY A 167 -25.08 -34.21 -0.62
N LEU A 168 -24.21 -33.32 -0.14
CA LEU A 168 -22.85 -33.64 0.33
C LEU A 168 -22.81 -34.11 1.79
N MET A 169 -23.93 -33.97 2.52
CA MET A 169 -24.10 -34.50 3.88
C MET A 169 -25.19 -35.56 3.90
N ARG A 170 -24.86 -36.76 4.40
CA ARG A 170 -25.85 -37.82 4.65
C ARG A 170 -26.68 -37.46 5.90
N LYS A 171 -27.95 -37.88 5.90
CA LYS A 171 -28.89 -37.68 7.02
C LYS A 171 -28.39 -38.32 8.30
#